data_AF-A0A0R1PT43-F1
#
_entry.id   AF-A0A0R1PT43-F1
#
_cell.length_a   1.000
_cell.length_b   1.000
_cell.length_c   1.000
_cell.angle_alpha   90.00
_cell.angle_beta   90.00
_cell.angle_gamma   90.00
#
_symmetry.space_group_name_H-M   'P 1'
#
loop_
_entity.id
_entity.type
_entity.pdbx_description
1 polymer ?
#
loop_
_entity_poly.entity_id
_entity_poly.type
_entity_poly.pdbx_seq_one_letter_code
_entity_poly.pdbx_strand_id
1 'polypeptide(L)'
;MKKVRDLNNYGETHMQGLSIANLEALGSEGSLKLDNMNIDTTNIEMRDGDDISLENTNLLSGLVTVEDSDLSVRNGALCNVEIQQDNGDIRMHNVALDSGKVDVSDGDVNIAESTVTNGYSLTTSDGDNLLTNVKAGGFDVTSSDGDNHVFGKTNEGSRIHSGTAQNVVVVKNSGGDNTVR
;
A
#
# COMPACT_ATOMS: atom_id res chain seq x y z
N MET A 1 26.46 2.32 -8.15
CA MET A 1 25.15 2.31 -7.49
C MET A 1 25.23 1.45 -6.23
N LYS A 2 24.71 1.94 -5.09
CA LYS A 2 24.89 1.32 -3.76
C LYS A 2 23.84 0.21 -3.58
N LYS A 3 24.27 -0.98 -3.20
CA LYS A 3 23.41 -2.04 -2.64
C LYS A 3 23.49 -1.93 -1.12
N VAL A 4 22.35 -1.89 -0.46
CA VAL A 4 22.24 -1.86 1.00
C VAL A 4 21.52 -3.13 1.43
N ARG A 5 22.09 -3.80 2.42
CA ARG A 5 21.46 -4.91 3.11
C ARG A 5 21.37 -4.55 4.58
N ASP A 6 20.15 -4.56 5.09
CA ASP A 6 19.82 -4.28 6.48
C ASP A 6 19.18 -5.52 7.10
N LEU A 7 19.59 -5.85 8.32
CA LEU A 7 19.13 -7.02 9.07
C LEU A 7 18.73 -6.54 10.46
N ASN A 8 17.43 -6.39 10.70
CA ASN A 8 16.88 -5.82 11.93
C ASN A 8 15.96 -6.82 12.64
N ASN A 9 16.53 -7.67 13.49
CA ASN A 9 15.74 -8.64 14.24
C ASN A 9 15.21 -8.10 15.58
N TYR A 10 15.62 -6.89 15.99
CA TYR A 10 15.19 -6.21 17.22
C TYR A 10 15.47 -4.70 17.13
N GLY A 11 14.48 -3.88 17.50
CA GLY A 11 14.64 -2.43 17.63
C GLY A 11 14.36 -1.65 16.34
N GLU A 12 14.70 -0.37 16.33
CA GLU A 12 14.38 0.55 15.22
C GLU A 12 15.56 0.71 14.26
N THR A 13 15.31 0.51 12.97
CA THR A 13 16.22 0.95 11.91
C THR A 13 15.67 2.16 11.21
N HIS A 14 16.45 3.24 11.18
CA HIS A 14 16.14 4.46 10.44
C HIS A 14 17.21 4.71 9.36
N MET A 15 16.79 4.68 8.11
CA MET A 15 17.60 5.07 6.95
C MET A 15 17.09 6.39 6.38
N GLN A 16 17.99 7.35 6.16
CA GLN A 16 17.60 8.69 5.73
C GLN A 16 18.48 9.29 4.63
N GLY A 17 17.86 9.93 3.64
CA GLY A 17 18.53 10.81 2.68
C GLY A 17 19.42 10.11 1.65
N LEU A 18 19.16 8.83 1.36
CA LEU A 18 19.97 8.03 0.45
C LEU A 18 19.28 7.78 -0.88
N SER A 19 20.08 7.71 -1.95
CA SER A 19 19.69 7.08 -3.21
C SER A 19 20.37 5.72 -3.31
N ILE A 20 19.58 4.66 -3.41
CA ILE A 20 20.00 3.27 -3.33
C ILE A 20 19.46 2.53 -4.55
N ALA A 21 20.28 1.72 -5.21
CA ALA A 21 19.77 0.95 -6.33
C ALA A 21 19.06 -0.33 -5.87
N ASN A 22 19.57 -0.95 -4.81
CA ASN A 22 19.00 -2.19 -4.29
C ASN A 22 18.97 -2.10 -2.76
N LEU A 23 17.77 -2.09 -2.17
CA LEU A 23 17.58 -2.27 -0.74
C LEU A 23 17.04 -3.67 -0.48
N GLU A 24 17.73 -4.40 0.38
CA GLU A 24 17.17 -5.57 1.07
C GLU A 24 17.12 -5.22 2.57
N ALA A 25 15.92 -5.13 3.15
CA ALA A 25 15.73 -4.92 4.59
C ALA A 25 14.91 -6.08 5.13
N LEU A 26 15.54 -6.93 5.95
CA LEU A 26 14.91 -8.11 6.52
C LEU A 26 14.90 -7.94 8.03
N GLY A 27 13.76 -8.15 8.67
CA GLY A 27 13.65 -7.95 10.10
C GLY A 27 12.54 -8.72 10.78
N SER A 28 12.68 -8.81 12.09
CA SER A 28 11.69 -9.35 13.02
C SER A 28 11.60 -8.43 14.26
N GLU A 29 10.48 -8.37 14.98
CA GLU A 29 10.39 -7.73 16.32
C GLU A 29 10.98 -6.31 16.41
N GLY A 30 10.93 -5.55 15.32
CA GLY A 30 11.52 -4.22 15.20
C GLY A 30 10.76 -3.36 14.20
N SER A 31 11.12 -2.08 14.13
CA SER A 31 10.55 -1.12 13.19
C SER A 31 11.53 -0.74 12.10
N LEU A 32 10.99 -0.35 10.95
CA LEU A 32 11.76 0.18 9.82
C LEU A 32 11.21 1.54 9.43
N LYS A 33 12.08 2.56 9.50
CA LYS A 33 11.80 3.91 9.00
C LYS A 33 12.71 4.23 7.81
N LEU A 34 12.10 4.53 6.67
CA LEU A 34 12.76 5.10 5.51
C LEU A 34 12.30 6.55 5.36
N ASP A 35 13.23 7.51 5.45
CA ASP A 35 12.91 8.93 5.30
C ASP A 35 13.73 9.60 4.18
N ASN A 36 13.06 10.25 3.24
CA ASN A 36 13.71 10.97 2.14
C ASN A 36 14.63 10.05 1.31
N MET A 37 14.12 8.87 0.93
CA MET A 37 14.86 7.84 0.22
C MET A 37 14.42 7.75 -1.25
N ASN A 38 15.36 7.43 -2.14
CA ASN A 38 15.07 7.04 -3.53
C ASN A 38 15.65 5.65 -3.79
N ILE A 39 14.79 4.66 -4.04
CA ILE A 39 15.18 3.25 -4.12
C ILE A 39 14.70 2.64 -5.44
N ASP A 40 15.64 2.17 -6.28
CA ASP A 40 15.29 1.62 -7.59
C ASP A 40 14.60 0.26 -7.48
N THR A 41 15.15 -0.64 -6.66
CA THR A 41 14.62 -1.97 -6.40
C THR A 41 14.65 -2.28 -4.91
N THR A 42 13.51 -2.71 -4.39
CA THR A 42 13.29 -2.96 -2.96
C THR A 42 12.85 -4.39 -2.70
N ASN A 43 13.39 -4.98 -1.64
CA ASN A 43 12.85 -6.16 -0.97
C ASN A 43 12.82 -5.87 0.54
N ILE A 44 11.65 -5.57 1.08
CA ILE A 44 11.44 -5.36 2.52
C ILE A 44 10.63 -6.55 3.04
N GLU A 45 11.11 -7.18 4.11
CA GLU A 45 10.40 -8.25 4.80
C GLU A 45 10.51 -7.99 6.30
N MET A 46 9.38 -7.66 6.94
CA MET A 46 9.31 -7.35 8.36
C MET A 46 8.23 -8.20 9.01
N ARG A 47 8.62 -9.01 9.99
CA ARG A 47 7.76 -9.99 10.67
C ARG A 47 7.63 -9.68 12.15
N ASP A 48 6.49 -9.94 12.78
CA ASP A 48 6.30 -9.77 14.23
C ASP A 48 6.78 -8.41 14.78
N GLY A 49 6.78 -7.37 13.94
CA GLY A 49 7.46 -6.10 14.19
C GLY A 49 6.54 -5.04 14.77
N ASP A 50 7.14 -3.90 15.07
CA ASP A 50 6.38 -2.65 15.22
C ASP A 50 6.10 -2.06 13.83
N ASP A 51 5.54 -0.85 13.78
CA ASP A 51 5.17 -0.18 12.52
C ASP A 51 6.35 0.04 11.55
N ILE A 52 6.02 -0.01 10.26
CA ILE A 52 6.90 0.35 9.15
C ILE A 52 6.47 1.71 8.60
N SER A 53 7.45 2.60 8.42
CA SER A 53 7.19 3.98 7.98
C SER A 53 8.05 4.36 6.77
N LEU A 54 7.38 4.72 5.67
CA LEU A 54 7.98 5.26 4.47
C LEU A 54 7.57 6.74 4.34
N GLU A 55 8.44 7.65 4.76
CA GLU A 55 8.22 9.09 4.68
C GLU A 55 9.09 9.70 3.58
N ASN A 56 8.53 10.57 2.73
CA ASN A 56 9.31 11.25 1.69
C ASN A 56 10.07 10.28 0.76
N THR A 57 9.56 9.05 0.61
CA THR A 57 10.31 7.92 0.05
C THR A 57 9.71 7.46 -1.27
N ASN A 58 10.57 7.25 -2.26
CA ASN A 58 10.23 6.74 -3.58
C ASN A 58 10.79 5.33 -3.76
N LEU A 59 9.92 4.37 -4.06
CA LEU A 59 10.26 3.00 -4.44
C LEU A 59 9.88 2.81 -5.92
N LEU A 60 10.84 2.52 -6.79
CA LEU A 60 10.60 2.40 -8.24
C LEU A 60 10.20 1.00 -8.72
N SER A 61 10.47 -0.01 -7.89
CA SER A 61 10.02 -1.39 -8.07
C SER A 61 10.31 -2.19 -6.80
N GLY A 62 9.58 -3.28 -6.58
CA GLY A 62 9.95 -4.22 -5.54
C GLY A 62 8.77 -4.90 -4.84
N LEU A 63 9.13 -5.58 -3.75
CA LEU A 63 8.22 -6.26 -2.85
C LEU A 63 8.39 -5.70 -1.43
N VAL A 64 7.27 -5.48 -0.75
CA VAL A 64 7.19 -5.18 0.68
C VAL A 64 6.27 -6.22 1.32
N THR A 65 6.82 -7.03 2.21
CA THR A 65 6.09 -8.07 2.96
C THR A 65 6.06 -7.69 4.44
N VAL A 66 4.86 -7.65 5.02
CA VAL A 66 4.60 -7.25 6.41
C VAL A 66 3.66 -8.28 7.05
N GLU A 67 4.03 -8.91 8.16
CA GLU A 67 3.18 -9.99 8.71
C GLU A 67 2.28 -9.55 9.87
N ASP A 68 2.78 -8.78 10.83
CA ASP A 68 2.02 -8.42 12.04
C ASP A 68 2.34 -6.98 12.46
N SER A 69 2.20 -6.04 11.53
CA SER A 69 2.56 -4.63 11.75
C SER A 69 1.77 -3.71 10.83
N ASP A 70 1.61 -2.45 11.24
CA ASP A 70 1.04 -1.43 10.35
C ASP A 70 2.09 -0.92 9.36
N LEU A 71 1.66 -0.67 8.11
CA LEU A 71 2.46 0.02 7.11
C LEU A 71 1.93 1.43 6.84
N SER A 72 2.78 2.43 7.07
CA SER A 72 2.47 3.83 6.79
C SER A 72 3.37 4.38 5.67
N VAL A 73 2.74 4.87 4.58
CA VAL A 73 3.43 5.52 3.46
C VAL A 73 2.93 6.95 3.34
N ARG A 74 3.82 7.94 3.49
CA ARG A 74 3.48 9.36 3.50
C ARG A 74 4.41 10.15 2.59
N ASN A 75 3.81 10.94 1.69
CA ASN A 75 4.53 11.85 0.80
C ASN A 75 5.57 11.11 -0.06
N GLY A 76 5.19 10.35 -1.07
CA GLY A 76 6.17 9.56 -1.82
C GLY A 76 5.63 9.02 -3.12
N ALA A 77 6.38 8.09 -3.72
CA ALA A 77 5.96 7.39 -4.93
C ALA A 77 6.22 5.89 -4.81
N LEU A 78 5.23 5.08 -5.21
CA LEU A 78 5.36 3.63 -5.34
C LEU A 78 5.11 3.29 -6.81
N CYS A 79 6.17 2.94 -7.54
CA CYS A 79 6.08 2.57 -8.94
C CYS A 79 6.29 1.05 -9.05
N ASN A 80 5.35 0.32 -9.64
CA ASN A 80 5.45 -1.14 -9.81
C ASN A 80 5.89 -1.88 -8.53
N VAL A 81 5.33 -1.46 -7.38
CA VAL A 81 5.57 -2.07 -6.07
C VAL A 81 4.41 -2.99 -5.74
N GLU A 82 4.74 -4.18 -5.27
CA GLU A 82 3.81 -5.10 -4.63
C GLU A 82 3.96 -5.01 -3.12
N ILE A 83 2.83 -4.88 -2.42
CA ILE A 83 2.76 -4.96 -0.96
C ILE A 83 1.92 -6.18 -0.61
N GLN A 84 2.46 -7.03 0.26
CA GLN A 84 1.78 -8.20 0.83
C GLN A 84 1.74 -8.00 2.34
N GLN A 85 0.54 -8.01 2.90
CA GLN A 85 0.37 -7.87 4.35
C GLN A 85 -0.51 -9.00 4.89
N ASP A 86 -0.09 -9.67 5.95
CA ASP A 86 -0.90 -10.70 6.59
C ASP A 86 -1.87 -10.08 7.59
N ASN A 87 -1.36 -9.45 8.65
CA ASN A 87 -2.16 -8.75 9.65
C ASN A 87 -1.65 -7.32 9.86
N GLY A 88 -2.59 -6.39 10.03
CA GLY A 88 -2.34 -4.98 10.34
C GLY A 88 -2.99 -4.06 9.31
N ASP A 89 -2.87 -2.75 9.53
CA ASP A 89 -3.45 -1.75 8.63
C ASP A 89 -2.41 -1.17 7.66
N ILE A 90 -2.86 -0.78 6.47
CA ILE A 90 -2.07 0.02 5.53
C ILE A 90 -2.65 1.43 5.44
N ARG A 91 -1.81 2.43 5.66
CA ARG A 91 -2.18 3.84 5.52
C ARG A 91 -1.26 4.52 4.51
N MET A 92 -1.82 4.94 3.38
CA MET A 92 -1.15 5.73 2.35
C MET A 92 -1.72 7.14 2.30
N HIS A 93 -0.87 8.15 2.43
CA HIS A 93 -1.30 9.54 2.37
C HIS A 93 -0.39 10.38 1.47
N ASN A 94 -0.98 11.06 0.49
CA ASN A 94 -0.25 11.89 -0.46
C ASN A 94 0.84 11.09 -1.21
N VAL A 95 0.44 9.96 -1.80
CA VAL A 95 1.34 9.05 -2.52
C VAL A 95 1.02 9.06 -4.02
N ALA A 96 2.05 9.09 -4.85
CA ALA A 96 1.95 8.80 -6.28
C ALA A 96 2.07 7.29 -6.50
N LEU A 97 0.96 6.64 -6.82
CA LEU A 97 0.90 5.21 -7.11
C LEU A 97 0.98 5.02 -8.62
N ASP A 98 2.01 4.35 -9.11
CA ASP A 98 2.22 4.11 -10.53
C ASP A 98 2.33 2.62 -10.85
N SER A 99 1.22 2.00 -11.24
CA SER A 99 1.11 0.53 -11.30
C SER A 99 1.39 -0.13 -9.93
N GLY A 100 1.27 -1.45 -9.87
CA GLY A 100 1.51 -2.22 -8.64
C GLY A 100 0.22 -2.65 -7.95
N LYS A 101 0.39 -3.25 -6.78
CA LYS A 101 -0.73 -3.84 -6.04
C LYS A 101 -0.46 -3.95 -4.54
N VAL A 102 -1.56 -4.02 -3.80
CA VAL A 102 -1.62 -4.32 -2.38
C VAL A 102 -2.51 -5.54 -2.21
N ASP A 103 -2.00 -6.56 -1.53
CA ASP A 103 -2.76 -7.74 -1.12
C ASP A 103 -2.67 -7.84 0.42
N VAL A 104 -3.81 -7.72 1.12
CA VAL A 104 -3.91 -7.79 2.60
C VAL A 104 -4.79 -8.97 3.00
N SER A 105 -4.33 -9.82 3.91
CA SER A 105 -5.15 -10.90 4.44
C SER A 105 -6.16 -10.35 5.46
N ASP A 106 -5.70 -9.74 6.54
CA ASP A 106 -6.51 -9.16 7.62
C ASP A 106 -6.06 -7.73 7.95
N GLY A 107 -7.01 -6.81 7.98
CA GLY A 107 -6.81 -5.39 8.28
C GLY A 107 -7.24 -4.43 7.18
N ASP A 108 -7.29 -3.15 7.54
CA ASP A 108 -7.89 -2.10 6.71
C ASP A 108 -6.85 -1.44 5.79
N VAL A 109 -7.28 -1.05 4.60
CA VAL A 109 -6.46 -0.20 3.71
C VAL A 109 -7.08 1.17 3.53
N ASN A 110 -6.36 2.20 4.00
CA ASN A 110 -6.74 3.60 3.83
C ASN A 110 -5.77 4.33 2.89
N ILE A 111 -6.29 4.82 1.76
CA ILE A 111 -5.54 5.63 0.80
C ILE A 111 -6.19 7.02 0.71
N ALA A 112 -5.42 8.04 1.09
CA ALA A 112 -5.89 9.42 1.12
C ALA A 112 -5.01 10.35 0.26
N GLU A 113 -5.63 11.35 -0.37
CA GLU A 113 -4.94 12.46 -1.06
C GLU A 113 -3.91 12.00 -2.11
N SER A 114 -4.12 10.82 -2.70
CA SER A 114 -3.14 10.15 -3.54
C SER A 114 -3.52 10.22 -5.02
N THR A 115 -2.54 10.03 -5.91
CA THR A 115 -2.77 10.00 -7.36
C THR A 115 -2.34 8.67 -7.91
N VAL A 116 -3.17 8.09 -8.77
CA VAL A 116 -2.90 6.84 -9.46
C VAL A 116 -2.59 7.11 -10.93
N THR A 117 -1.49 6.54 -11.41
CA THR A 117 -1.10 6.47 -12.81
C THR A 117 -0.94 5.01 -13.22
N ASN A 118 -1.35 4.67 -14.44
CA ASN A 118 -1.28 3.30 -14.99
C ASN A 118 -2.06 2.21 -14.22
N GLY A 119 -3.01 2.60 -13.38
CA GLY A 119 -3.86 1.70 -12.60
C GLY A 119 -3.20 1.17 -11.32
N TYR A 120 -4.01 0.61 -10.43
CA TYR A 120 -3.55 0.05 -9.16
C TYR A 120 -4.54 -1.01 -8.68
N SER A 121 -4.07 -2.07 -8.03
CA SER A 121 -4.94 -3.12 -7.46
C SER A 121 -4.84 -3.14 -5.95
N LEU A 122 -5.98 -3.22 -5.28
CA LEU A 122 -6.12 -3.46 -3.84
C LEU A 122 -6.98 -4.71 -3.67
N THR A 123 -6.43 -5.73 -3.06
CA THR A 123 -7.15 -6.95 -2.66
C THR A 123 -7.09 -7.08 -1.14
N THR A 124 -8.22 -7.27 -0.50
CA THR A 124 -8.30 -7.57 0.93
C THR A 124 -9.18 -8.79 1.18
N SER A 125 -8.95 -9.52 2.28
CA SER A 125 -9.88 -10.59 2.66
C SER A 125 -11.02 -10.08 3.52
N ASP A 126 -10.78 -9.41 4.66
CA ASP A 126 -11.85 -9.06 5.62
C ASP A 126 -11.86 -7.59 6.11
N GLY A 127 -11.09 -6.69 5.49
CA GLY A 127 -10.93 -5.29 5.95
C GLY A 127 -11.95 -4.28 5.41
N ASP A 128 -12.15 -3.16 6.13
CA ASP A 128 -12.94 -2.02 5.69
C ASP A 128 -12.05 -0.99 4.96
N ASN A 129 -12.09 -1.01 3.62
CA ASN A 129 -11.20 -0.20 2.81
C ASN A 129 -11.75 1.20 2.56
N LEU A 130 -10.88 2.21 2.69
CA LEU A 130 -11.25 3.61 2.48
C LEU A 130 -10.29 4.30 1.50
N LEU A 131 -10.83 4.77 0.38
CA LEU A 131 -10.14 5.63 -0.57
C LEU A 131 -10.78 7.03 -0.52
N THR A 132 -10.02 8.03 -0.06
CA THR A 132 -10.51 9.41 0.05
C THR A 132 -9.68 10.36 -0.80
N ASN A 133 -10.33 11.15 -1.65
CA ASN A 133 -9.66 12.12 -2.53
C ASN A 133 -8.56 11.49 -3.42
N VAL A 134 -8.74 10.23 -3.81
CA VAL A 134 -7.83 9.54 -4.72
C VAL A 134 -8.13 9.96 -6.16
N LYS A 135 -7.11 10.43 -6.88
CA LYS A 135 -7.23 10.83 -8.29
C LYS A 135 -6.83 9.68 -9.19
N ALA A 136 -7.79 9.12 -9.92
CA ALA A 136 -7.59 8.05 -10.89
C ALA A 136 -8.47 8.26 -12.13
N GLY A 137 -8.23 7.48 -13.18
CA GLY A 137 -9.07 7.46 -14.36
C GLY A 137 -10.43 6.80 -14.10
N GLY A 138 -10.52 5.88 -13.14
CA GLY A 138 -11.76 5.24 -12.71
C GLY A 138 -11.55 4.35 -11.49
N PHE A 139 -12.65 3.79 -10.99
CA PHE A 139 -12.69 2.88 -9.85
C PHE A 139 -13.57 1.68 -10.20
N ASP A 140 -13.05 0.50 -9.92
CA ASP A 140 -13.75 -0.76 -10.10
C ASP A 140 -13.72 -1.51 -8.76
N VAL A 141 -14.82 -1.42 -8.03
CA VAL A 141 -14.90 -1.82 -6.62
C VAL A 141 -15.82 -3.02 -6.53
N THR A 142 -15.36 -4.10 -5.90
CA THR A 142 -16.11 -5.35 -5.73
C THR A 142 -15.90 -5.88 -4.33
N SER A 143 -16.99 -6.25 -3.65
CA SER A 143 -17.00 -7.02 -2.41
C SER A 143 -17.78 -8.31 -2.66
N SER A 144 -17.39 -9.40 -2.00
CA SER A 144 -18.18 -10.64 -1.99
C SER A 144 -19.23 -10.62 -0.88
N ASP A 145 -18.84 -10.14 0.31
CA ASP A 145 -19.69 -10.00 1.50
C ASP A 145 -19.37 -8.65 2.19
N GLY A 146 -20.20 -7.63 1.97
CA GLY A 146 -19.96 -6.25 2.43
C GLY A 146 -20.45 -5.22 1.42
N ASP A 147 -20.53 -3.96 1.82
CA ASP A 147 -21.10 -2.88 1.02
C ASP A 147 -20.03 -2.13 0.22
N ASN A 148 -20.37 -1.79 -1.01
CA ASN A 148 -19.55 -0.88 -1.81
C ASN A 148 -20.21 0.50 -1.86
N HIS A 149 -19.50 1.51 -1.39
CA HIS A 149 -19.89 2.92 -1.43
C HIS A 149 -18.94 3.71 -2.33
N VAL A 150 -19.37 4.11 -3.53
CA VAL A 150 -18.50 4.82 -4.50
C VAL A 150 -19.15 6.13 -4.94
N PHE A 151 -18.60 7.25 -4.49
CA PHE A 151 -19.06 8.62 -4.78
C PHE A 151 -20.58 8.80 -4.58
N GLY A 152 -21.08 8.31 -3.43
CA GLY A 152 -22.49 8.40 -3.05
C GLY A 152 -23.41 7.34 -3.68
N LYS A 153 -22.88 6.41 -4.48
CA LYS A 153 -23.59 5.21 -4.92
C LYS A 153 -23.31 4.06 -3.96
N THR A 154 -24.34 3.30 -3.60
CA THR A 154 -24.23 2.13 -2.72
C THR A 154 -24.68 0.87 -3.46
N ASN A 155 -24.01 -0.25 -3.22
CA ASN A 155 -24.44 -1.57 -3.64
C ASN A 155 -24.03 -2.62 -2.61
N GLU A 156 -24.97 -3.42 -2.15
CA GLU A 156 -24.74 -4.51 -1.19
C GLU A 156 -24.16 -5.72 -1.94
N GLY A 157 -22.94 -6.18 -1.57
CA GLY A 157 -22.36 -7.44 -2.06
C GLY A 157 -22.21 -7.57 -3.59
N SER A 158 -21.80 -6.50 -4.29
CA SER A 158 -21.72 -6.50 -5.76
C SER A 158 -20.82 -5.41 -6.33
N ARG A 159 -20.36 -5.58 -7.56
CA ARG A 159 -19.45 -4.66 -8.26
C ARG A 159 -20.06 -3.27 -8.54
N ILE A 160 -19.29 -2.21 -8.30
CA ILE A 160 -19.54 -0.84 -8.77
C ILE A 160 -18.37 -0.36 -9.63
N HIS A 161 -18.68 0.11 -10.85
CA HIS A 161 -17.74 0.82 -11.71
C HIS A 161 -18.05 2.32 -11.74
N SER A 162 -17.03 3.16 -11.64
CA SER A 162 -17.11 4.61 -11.81
C SER A 162 -15.94 5.16 -12.63
N GLY A 163 -16.19 6.17 -13.47
CA GLY A 163 -15.15 6.79 -14.30
C GLY A 163 -14.83 6.02 -15.59
N THR A 164 -13.62 6.20 -16.09
CA THR A 164 -13.13 5.63 -17.35
C THR A 164 -12.68 4.17 -17.20
N ALA A 165 -12.33 3.53 -18.31
CA ALA A 165 -11.78 2.17 -18.34
C ALA A 165 -10.24 2.12 -18.36
N GLN A 166 -9.57 3.28 -18.36
CA GLN A 166 -8.11 3.39 -18.34
C GLN A 166 -7.68 3.98 -17.01
N ASN A 167 -6.48 3.61 -16.52
CA ASN A 167 -5.96 4.10 -15.24
C ASN A 167 -6.96 3.89 -14.08
N VAL A 168 -7.42 2.65 -13.93
CA VAL A 168 -8.46 2.28 -12.97
C VAL A 168 -7.83 1.77 -11.68
N VAL A 169 -8.36 2.18 -10.54
CA VAL A 169 -8.12 1.53 -9.25
C VAL A 169 -9.10 0.39 -9.10
N VAL A 170 -8.59 -0.84 -9.04
CA VAL A 170 -9.38 -2.03 -8.80
C VAL A 170 -9.33 -2.33 -7.31
N VAL A 171 -10.47 -2.35 -6.65
CA VAL A 171 -10.60 -2.72 -5.23
C VAL A 171 -11.43 -3.99 -5.15
N LYS A 172 -10.87 -5.04 -4.57
CA LYS A 172 -11.51 -6.33 -4.38
C LYS A 172 -11.45 -6.70 -2.91
N ASN A 173 -12.60 -7.01 -2.35
CA ASN A 173 -12.71 -7.46 -0.98
C ASN A 173 -13.51 -8.76 -0.91
N SER A 174 -13.15 -9.65 0.00
CA SER A 174 -13.97 -10.85 0.27
C SER A 174 -15.05 -10.54 1.29
N GLY A 175 -14.68 -9.90 2.40
CA GLY A 175 -15.47 -9.54 3.57
C GLY A 175 -15.19 -8.09 3.98
N GLY A 176 -16.20 -7.33 4.38
CA GLY A 176 -16.05 -5.92 4.79
C GLY A 176 -16.35 -4.92 3.67
N ASP A 177 -16.45 -3.65 4.06
CA ASP A 177 -16.95 -2.59 3.20
C ASP A 177 -15.84 -1.93 2.38
N ASN A 178 -16.18 -1.43 1.19
CA ASN A 178 -15.28 -0.57 0.42
C ASN A 178 -15.91 0.80 0.21
N THR A 179 -15.24 1.84 0.67
CA THR A 179 -15.68 3.23 0.49
C THR A 179 -14.70 4.02 -0.38
N VAL A 180 -15.21 4.66 -1.42
CA VAL A 180 -14.49 5.62 -2.28
C VAL A 180 -15.25 6.94 -2.28
N ARG A 181 -14.59 8.03 -1.86
CA ARG A 181 -15.21 9.36 -1.75
C ARG A 181 -14.28 10.54 -2.05
#